data_AF-A0A7R9PFM6-F1
#
_entry.id   AF-A0A7R9PFM6-F1
#
_cell.length_a   1.000
_cell.length_b   1.000
_cell.length_c   1.000
_cell.angle_alpha   90.00
_cell.angle_beta   90.00
_cell.angle_gamma   90.00
#
_symmetry.space_group_name_H-M   'P 1'
#
loop_
_entity.id
_entity.type
_entity.pdbx_description
1 polymer ?
#
loop_
_entity_poly.entity_id
_entity_poly.type
_entity_poly.pdbx_seq_one_letter_code
_entity_poly.pdbx_strand_id
1 'polypeptide(L)'
;MDCVIDGADEVDPNMTLIKGGGGCLTQEKIVASCSERLVIIVDYTKESLHLGQRYTKGVPVEVLPLAYVPVQRKIEDMFGGRAELRMAKMKAGPLVTDNGNFILDWKFPPSLSDWRAVNQGVSMIPGE
;
A
#
# COMPACT_ATOMS: atom_id res chain seq x y z
N MET A 1 5.92 -22.66 0.19
CA MET A 1 7.07 -22.02 0.86
C MET A 1 6.79 -22.09 2.35
N ASP A 2 7.75 -22.50 3.18
CA ASP A 2 7.45 -22.72 4.61
C ASP A 2 7.39 -21.39 5.39
N CYS A 3 8.23 -20.42 5.01
CA CYS A 3 8.34 -19.14 5.69
C CYS A 3 8.80 -18.04 4.71
N VAL A 4 8.25 -16.84 4.85
CA VAL A 4 8.70 -15.61 4.19
C VAL A 4 9.07 -14.60 5.26
N ILE A 5 10.19 -13.92 5.07
CA ILE A 5 10.66 -12.83 5.92
C ILE A 5 10.60 -11.55 5.10
N ASP A 6 9.99 -10.51 5.66
CA ASP A 6 9.79 -9.24 4.97
C ASP A 6 9.82 -8.06 5.95
N GLY A 7 9.95 -6.83 5.44
CA GLY A 7 9.84 -5.60 6.22
C GLY A 7 8.45 -4.95 6.11
N ALA A 8 8.26 -3.87 6.85
CA ALA A 8 7.10 -2.99 6.70
C ALA A 8 7.50 -1.52 6.81
N ASP A 9 6.69 -0.66 6.18
CA ASP A 9 6.84 0.79 6.27
C ASP A 9 6.28 1.34 7.60
N GLU A 10 5.23 0.70 8.13
CA GLU A 10 4.62 0.97 9.44
C GLU A 10 3.82 -0.24 9.92
N VAL A 11 3.75 -0.44 11.23
CA VAL A 11 2.97 -1.50 11.90
C VAL A 11 2.14 -0.92 13.05
N ASP A 12 0.90 -1.37 13.19
CA ASP A 12 0.02 -1.05 14.32
C ASP A 12 -0.06 -2.20 15.35
N PRO A 13 -0.68 -2.00 16.53
CA PRO A 13 -0.77 -3.05 17.56
C PRO A 13 -1.60 -4.27 17.16
N ASN A 14 -2.41 -4.17 16.10
CA ASN A 14 -3.21 -5.26 15.57
C ASN A 14 -2.45 -6.07 14.50
N MET A 15 -1.15 -5.80 14.31
CA MET A 15 -0.31 -6.39 13.26
C MET A 15 -0.79 -6.03 11.84
N THR A 16 -1.52 -4.91 11.70
CA THR A 16 -1.82 -4.33 10.39
C THR A 16 -0.60 -3.56 9.89
N LEU A 17 -0.28 -3.71 8.61
CA LEU A 17 0.95 -3.19 8.02
C LEU A 17 0.64 -2.21 6.90
N ILE A 18 1.42 -1.12 6.82
CA ILE A 18 1.67 -0.44 5.55
C ILE A 18 2.94 -1.02 4.94
N LYS A 19 2.87 -1.39 3.67
CA LYS A 19 3.99 -1.89 2.85
C LYS A 19 3.97 -1.20 1.48
N GLY A 20 5.02 -1.38 0.69
CA GLY A 20 5.08 -0.89 -0.69
C GLY A 20 5.79 0.45 -0.88
N GLY A 21 6.49 0.97 0.13
CA GLY A 21 7.34 2.15 0.00
C GLY A 21 8.45 1.98 -1.04
N GLY A 22 8.91 0.75 -1.27
CA GLY A 22 9.85 0.39 -2.35
C GLY A 22 9.20 0.21 -3.73
N GLY A 23 7.88 0.06 -3.80
CA GLY A 23 7.15 -0.14 -5.04
C GLY A 23 7.03 -1.59 -5.52
N CYS A 24 7.28 -2.57 -4.65
CA CYS A 24 7.23 -4.02 -4.96
C CYS A 24 6.05 -4.75 -4.27
N LEU A 25 5.04 -4.00 -3.79
CA LEU A 25 4.00 -4.51 -2.88
C LEU A 25 3.23 -5.71 -3.42
N THR A 26 2.98 -5.76 -4.73
CA THR A 26 2.24 -6.85 -5.35
C THR A 26 3.01 -8.16 -5.31
N GLN A 27 4.31 -8.12 -5.62
CA GLN A 27 5.17 -9.30 -5.55
C GLN A 27 5.36 -9.77 -4.11
N GLU A 28 5.58 -8.83 -3.18
CA GLU A 28 5.63 -9.11 -1.74
C GLU A 28 4.36 -9.84 -1.26
N LYS A 29 3.18 -9.33 -1.64
CA LYS A 29 1.88 -9.92 -1.28
C LYS A 29 1.67 -11.31 -1.89
N ILE A 30 2.08 -11.52 -3.14
CA ILE A 30 2.00 -12.84 -3.81
C ILE A 30 2.88 -13.86 -3.07
N VAL A 31 4.14 -13.51 -2.80
CA VAL A 31 5.08 -14.41 -2.12
C VAL A 31 4.59 -14.76 -0.72
N ALA A 32 4.11 -13.77 0.03
CA ALA A 32 3.51 -13.99 1.35
C ALA A 32 2.24 -14.86 1.30
N SER A 33 1.41 -14.72 0.26
CA SER A 33 0.20 -15.56 0.10
C SER A 33 0.50 -17.04 -0.18
N CYS A 34 1.70 -17.32 -0.69
CA CYS A 34 2.18 -18.66 -1.02
C CYS A 34 3.02 -19.28 0.11
N SER A 35 3.10 -18.64 1.28
CA SER A 35 3.82 -19.13 2.45
C SER A 35 2.90 -19.53 3.60
N GLU A 36 3.30 -20.54 4.36
CA GLU A 36 2.58 -20.94 5.58
C GLU A 36 2.74 -19.89 6.70
N ARG A 37 3.86 -19.17 6.68
CA ARG A 37 4.21 -18.16 7.68
C ARG A 37 4.80 -16.93 7.02
N LEU A 38 4.39 -15.76 7.53
CA LEU A 38 4.98 -14.46 7.22
C LEU A 38 5.57 -13.90 8.52
N VAL A 39 6.87 -13.60 8.49
CA VAL A 39 7.61 -13.00 9.61
C VAL A 39 8.02 -11.59 9.20
N ILE A 40 7.52 -10.59 9.93
CA ILE A 40 7.83 -9.19 9.69
C ILE A 40 8.94 -8.74 10.62
N ILE A 41 10.01 -8.18 10.05
CA ILE A 41 11.13 -7.60 10.79
C ILE A 41 11.14 -6.10 10.58
N VAL A 42 10.95 -5.34 11.66
CA VAL A 42 10.99 -3.89 11.67
C VAL A 42 11.75 -3.37 12.87
N ASP A 43 12.32 -2.17 12.74
CA ASP A 43 12.86 -1.43 13.88
C ASP A 43 11.77 -0.61 14.59
N TYR A 44 12.06 -0.15 15.80
CA TYR A 44 11.10 0.56 16.66
C TYR A 44 10.53 1.86 16.03
N THR A 45 11.19 2.42 15.00
CA THR A 45 10.68 3.62 14.31
C THR A 45 9.47 3.34 13.42
N LYS A 46 9.17 2.07 13.13
CA LYS A 46 8.03 1.63 12.32
C LYS A 46 6.79 1.33 13.15
N GLU A 47 6.92 1.28 14.48
CA GLU A 47 5.81 1.03 15.39
C GLU A 47 4.96 2.29 15.60
N SER A 48 3.65 2.12 15.49
CA SER A 48 2.65 3.17 15.58
C SER A 48 1.46 2.73 16.43
N LEU A 49 0.74 3.68 17.05
CA LEU A 49 -0.55 3.38 17.68
C LEU A 49 -1.67 3.29 16.64
N HIS A 50 -1.56 4.10 15.59
CA HIS A 50 -2.45 4.12 14.44
C HIS A 50 -1.61 4.27 13.18
N LEU A 51 -1.99 3.55 12.12
CA LEU A 51 -1.34 3.69 10.82
C LEU A 51 -1.37 5.14 10.34
N GLY A 52 -0.32 5.56 9.64
CA GLY A 52 -0.13 6.92 9.14
C GLY A 52 0.59 7.87 10.10
N GLN A 53 0.98 7.42 11.30
CA GLN A 53 1.73 8.23 12.27
C GLN A 53 3.21 8.32 11.92
N ARG A 54 3.81 7.19 11.56
CA ARG A 54 5.22 7.05 11.19
C ARG A 54 5.40 7.13 9.68
N TYR A 55 4.46 6.59 8.91
CA TYR A 55 4.52 6.59 7.46
C TYR A 55 3.51 7.56 6.84
N THR A 56 3.94 8.80 6.65
CA THR A 56 3.08 9.89 6.16
C THR A 56 3.03 10.04 4.64
N LYS A 57 3.74 9.18 3.90
CA LYS A 57 3.79 9.24 2.43
C LYS A 57 2.47 8.83 1.77
N GLY A 58 1.63 8.08 2.48
CA GLY A 58 0.37 7.54 1.98
C GLY A 58 0.48 6.05 1.65
N VAL A 59 -0.62 5.32 1.75
CA VAL A 59 -0.69 3.88 1.46
C VAL A 59 -0.42 3.66 -0.03
N PRO A 60 0.61 2.88 -0.39
CA PRO A 60 0.88 2.55 -1.78
C PRO A 60 -0.19 1.61 -2.33
N VAL A 61 -0.81 1.99 -3.45
CA VAL A 61 -1.78 1.18 -4.20
C VAL A 61 -1.26 1.02 -5.62
N GLU A 62 -0.95 -0.20 -6.03
CA GLU A 62 -0.52 -0.49 -7.40
C GLU A 62 -1.75 -0.52 -8.31
N VAL A 63 -1.68 0.13 -9.48
CA VAL A 63 -2.83 0.28 -10.37
C VAL A 63 -2.43 0.16 -11.83
N LEU A 64 -3.34 -0.35 -12.66
CA LEU A 64 -3.16 -0.36 -14.11
C LEU A 64 -2.95 1.08 -14.63
N PRO A 65 -1.99 1.32 -15.54
CA PRO A 65 -1.71 2.67 -16.04
C PRO A 65 -2.91 3.36 -16.70
N LEU A 66 -3.81 2.61 -17.34
CA LEU A 66 -5.01 3.20 -17.94
C LEU A 66 -6.07 3.60 -16.89
N ALA A 67 -6.00 2.98 -15.70
CA ALA A 67 -7.03 3.07 -14.67
C ALA A 67 -6.64 3.98 -13.49
N TYR A 68 -5.45 4.58 -13.47
CA TYR A 68 -5.00 5.33 -12.29
C TYR A 68 -5.97 6.47 -11.91
N VAL A 69 -6.52 7.21 -12.88
CA VAL A 69 -7.50 8.29 -12.60
C VAL A 69 -8.83 7.76 -12.03
N PRO A 70 -9.52 6.79 -12.66
CA PRO A 70 -10.76 6.26 -12.09
C PRO A 70 -10.55 5.53 -10.76
N VAL A 71 -9.43 4.83 -10.56
CA VAL A 71 -9.09 4.20 -9.28
C VAL A 71 -8.85 5.27 -8.21
N GLN A 72 -8.06 6.30 -8.51
CA GLN A 72 -7.83 7.43 -7.63
C GLN A 72 -9.15 8.03 -7.13
N ARG A 73 -10.06 8.37 -8.04
CA ARG A 73 -11.36 8.96 -7.70
C ARG A 73 -12.20 8.02 -6.83
N LYS A 74 -12.25 6.73 -7.17
CA LYS A 74 -13.02 5.75 -6.38
C LYS A 74 -12.49 5.60 -4.96
N ILE A 75 -11.18 5.57 -4.77
CA ILE A 75 -10.57 5.52 -3.43
C ILE A 75 -10.97 6.77 -2.64
N GLU A 76 -10.82 7.95 -3.26
CA GLU A 76 -11.17 9.23 -2.63
C GLU A 76 -12.69 9.34 -2.32
N ASP A 77 -13.56 8.85 -3.21
CA ASP A 77 -15.01 8.88 -3.03
C ASP A 77 -15.49 7.90 -1.94
N MET A 78 -14.90 6.70 -1.88
CA MET A 78 -15.31 5.66 -0.93
C MET A 78 -14.75 5.88 0.47
N PHE A 79 -13.52 6.37 0.58
CA PHE A 79 -12.76 6.39 1.83
C PHE A 79 -12.22 7.77 2.21
N GLY A 80 -12.41 8.78 1.35
CA GLY A 80 -11.87 10.12 1.55
C GLY A 80 -10.36 10.20 1.34
N GLY A 81 -9.77 11.31 1.79
CA GLY A 81 -8.34 11.54 1.67
C GLY A 81 -7.92 11.99 0.27
N ARG A 82 -6.66 11.72 -0.09
CA ARG A 82 -6.09 12.12 -1.38
C ARG A 82 -5.12 11.05 -1.89
N ALA A 83 -5.36 10.54 -3.10
CA ALA A 83 -4.50 9.59 -3.77
C ALA A 83 -3.67 10.31 -4.84
N GLU A 84 -2.35 10.27 -4.70
CA GLU A 84 -1.43 11.00 -5.57
C GLU A 84 -0.60 10.03 -6.42
N LEU A 85 -0.52 10.27 -7.73
CA LEU A 85 0.32 9.46 -8.61
C LEU A 85 1.79 9.61 -8.21
N ARG A 86 2.43 8.49 -7.87
CA ARG A 86 3.83 8.48 -7.46
C ARG A 86 4.73 8.77 -8.67
N MET A 87 5.48 9.87 -8.59
CA MET A 87 6.42 10.27 -9.65
C MET A 87 7.79 9.61 -9.47
N ALA A 88 8.43 9.25 -10.59
CA ALA A 88 9.76 8.68 -10.55
C ALA A 88 10.80 9.74 -10.16
N LYS A 89 11.83 9.34 -9.40
CA LYS A 89 12.91 10.25 -8.97
C LYS A 89 14.03 10.38 -10.01
N MET A 90 14.31 9.31 -10.75
CA MET A 90 15.45 9.20 -11.67
C MET A 90 15.06 9.27 -13.16
N LYS A 91 13.77 9.47 -13.47
CA LYS A 91 13.25 9.65 -14.83
C LYS A 91 12.03 10.56 -14.81
N ALA A 92 11.70 11.17 -15.96
CA ALA A 92 10.46 11.91 -16.12
C ALA A 92 9.25 10.98 -16.12
N GLY A 93 8.15 11.46 -15.55
CA GLY A 93 6.87 10.74 -15.51
C GLY A 93 6.66 9.86 -14.27
N PRO A 94 5.58 9.05 -14.28
CA PRO A 94 5.22 8.21 -13.14
C PRO A 94 6.27 7.14 -12.84
N LEU A 95 6.33 6.71 -11.58
CA LEU A 95 6.99 5.46 -11.21
C LEU A 95 6.27 4.30 -11.92
N VAL A 96 7.06 3.39 -12.50
CA VAL A 96 6.56 2.16 -13.10
C VAL A 96 7.09 1.01 -12.26
N THR A 97 6.21 0.14 -11.77
CA THR A 97 6.58 -1.05 -10.98
C THR A 97 7.22 -2.11 -11.87
N ASP A 98 7.79 -3.15 -11.25
CA ASP A 98 8.31 -4.32 -11.97
C ASP A 98 7.23 -5.06 -12.78
N ASN A 99 5.95 -4.85 -12.45
CA ASN A 99 4.81 -5.41 -13.19
C ASN A 99 4.29 -4.48 -14.30
N GLY A 100 4.94 -3.32 -14.53
CA GLY A 100 4.51 -2.37 -15.56
C GLY A 100 3.36 -1.44 -15.13
N ASN A 101 3.02 -1.42 -13.84
CA ASN A 101 1.91 -0.64 -13.30
C ASN A 101 2.36 0.69 -12.71
N PHE A 102 1.40 1.55 -12.36
CA PHE A 102 1.63 2.77 -11.60
C PHE A 102 1.38 2.55 -10.11
N ILE A 103 1.80 3.50 -9.29
CA ILE A 103 1.47 3.53 -7.86
C ILE A 103 0.75 4.84 -7.54
N LEU A 104 -0.36 4.72 -6.82
CA LEU A 104 -1.01 5.81 -6.11
C LEU A 104 -0.56 5.78 -4.65
N ASP A 105 -0.06 6.90 -4.14
CA ASP A 105 0.19 7.11 -2.72
C ASP A 105 -1.05 7.75 -2.09
N TRP A 106 -1.84 6.94 -1.37
CA TRP A 106 -3.10 7.38 -0.77
C TRP A 106 -2.94 7.85 0.67
N LYS A 107 -3.06 9.16 0.88
CA LYS A 107 -3.14 9.78 2.20
C LYS A 107 -4.59 9.73 2.68
N PHE A 108 -4.90 8.75 3.51
CA PHE A 108 -6.22 8.52 4.07
C PHE A 108 -6.57 9.50 5.21
N PRO A 109 -7.86 9.73 5.51
CA PRO A 109 -8.26 10.54 6.64
C PRO A 109 -8.06 9.79 7.98
N PRO A 110 -7.74 10.48 9.08
CA PRO A 110 -7.45 9.86 10.38
C PRO A 110 -8.66 9.16 11.03
N SER A 111 -9.87 9.33 10.47
CA SER A 111 -11.09 8.70 10.95
C SER A 111 -11.25 7.23 10.53
N LEU A 112 -10.41 6.72 9.64
CA LEU A 112 -10.48 5.31 9.24
C LEU A 112 -9.87 4.39 10.30
N SER A 113 -10.56 3.29 10.59
CA SER A 113 -10.15 2.31 11.61
C SER A 113 -10.35 0.85 11.18
N ASP A 114 -11.28 0.56 10.27
CA ASP A 114 -11.49 -0.79 9.74
C ASP A 114 -10.61 -1.06 8.52
N TRP A 115 -9.34 -1.36 8.78
CA TRP A 115 -8.36 -1.63 7.73
C TRP A 115 -8.68 -2.87 6.88
N ARG A 116 -9.42 -3.83 7.44
CA ARG A 116 -9.85 -5.01 6.69
C ARG A 116 -10.89 -4.62 5.64
N ALA A 117 -11.90 -3.85 6.03
CA ALA A 117 -12.92 -3.36 5.10
C ALA A 117 -12.32 -2.42 4.04
N VAL A 118 -11.39 -1.53 4.46
CA VAL A 118 -10.69 -0.64 3.54
C VAL A 118 -9.88 -1.43 2.50
N ASN A 119 -9.02 -2.37 2.94
CA ASN A 119 -8.22 -3.18 2.02
C ASN A 119 -9.10 -4.01 1.07
N GLN A 120 -10.18 -4.60 1.56
CA GLN A 120 -11.13 -5.33 0.70
C GLN A 120 -11.81 -4.41 -0.31
N GLY A 121 -12.26 -3.23 0.10
CA GLY A 121 -12.94 -2.30 -0.80
C GLY A 121 -12.00 -1.74 -1.86
N VAL A 122 -10.75 -1.42 -1.52
CA VAL A 122 -9.72 -1.00 -2.48
C VAL A 122 -9.44 -2.11 -3.49
N SER A 123 -9.23 -3.35 -3.04
CA SER A 123 -8.93 -4.47 -3.95
C SER A 123 -10.07 -4.98 -4.81
N MET A 124 -11.28 -4.47 -4.58
CA MET A 124 -12.43 -4.75 -5.45
C MET A 124 -12.62 -3.66 -6.52
N ILE A 125 -11.80 -2.61 -6.54
CA ILE A 125 -11.87 -1.57 -7.56
C ILE A 125 -11.25 -2.10 -8.86
N PRO A 126 -11.98 -2.13 -10.00
CA PRO A 126 -11.39 -2.55 -11.26
C PRO A 126 -10.22 -1.66 -11.67
N GLY A 127 -9.04 -2.28 -11.82
CA GLY A 127 -7.79 -1.60 -12.16
C GLY A 127 -6.86 -1.34 -10.99
N GLU A 128 -7.25 -1.72 -9.76
CA GLU A 128 -6.30 -2.10 -8.69
C GLU A 128 -5.74 -3.50 -8.95
#